data_AF-A0A8T3NGN4-F1
#
_entry.id   AF-A0A8T3NGN4-F1
#
_cell.length_a   1.000
_cell.length_b   1.000
_cell.length_c   1.000
_cell.angle_alpha   90.00
_cell.angle_beta   90.00
_cell.angle_gamma   90.00
#
_symmetry.space_group_name_H-M   'P 1'
#
loop_
_entity.id
_entity.type
_entity.pdbx_description
1 polymer ?
#
loop_
_entity_poly.entity_id
_entity_poly.type
_entity_poly.pdbx_seq_one_letter_code
_entity_poly.pdbx_strand_id
1 'polypeptide(L)'
;MGKRQPSFGVQRSAFSIPVFDVRPQYLALKEELDAAIGRVLERGWFIQGEEHAAFEAEFAAFCGARHGVGVASGTDAIRIALQAIGVEP
;
A
#
# COMPACT_ATOMS: atom_id res chain seq x y z
N MET A 1 -41.87 31.03 40.53
CA MET A 1 -40.66 30.43 41.16
C MET A 1 -40.50 29.01 40.62
N GLY A 2 -39.47 28.73 39.82
CA GLY A 2 -39.21 27.44 39.17
C GLY A 2 -40.02 27.25 37.86
N LYS A 3 -39.47 26.77 36.75
CA LYS A 3 -38.33 25.87 36.59
C LYS A 3 -37.46 26.27 35.40
N ARG A 4 -36.17 26.04 35.58
CA ARG A 4 -35.07 26.12 34.61
C ARG A 4 -35.43 25.27 33.38
N GLN A 5 -35.30 25.86 32.20
CA GLN A 5 -35.10 25.06 30.99
C GLN A 5 -33.65 24.55 31.02
N PRO A 6 -33.41 23.23 30.94
CA PRO A 6 -32.05 22.74 30.76
C PRO A 6 -31.65 23.02 29.30
N SER A 7 -30.56 23.77 29.14
CA SER A 7 -29.84 23.94 27.88
C SER A 7 -29.42 22.56 27.36
N PHE A 8 -29.91 22.18 26.18
CA PHE A 8 -29.41 21.02 25.46
C PHE A 8 -27.95 21.27 25.05
N GLY A 9 -27.02 20.79 25.86
CA GLY A 9 -25.61 20.72 25.51
C GLY A 9 -25.40 19.61 24.48
N VAL A 10 -25.09 19.97 23.24
CA VAL A 10 -24.55 19.01 22.27
C VAL A 10 -23.13 18.65 22.72
N GLN A 11 -22.97 17.52 23.42
CA GLN A 11 -21.66 16.90 23.61
C GLN A 11 -21.17 16.40 22.25
N ARG A 12 -20.20 17.08 21.65
CA ARG A 12 -19.46 16.57 20.50
C ARG A 12 -18.59 15.41 21.02
N SER A 13 -19.00 14.17 20.77
CA SER A 13 -18.07 13.05 20.91
C SER A 13 -16.92 13.28 19.91
N ALA A 14 -15.68 13.17 20.38
CA ALA A 14 -14.50 13.33 19.56
C ALA A 14 -14.29 12.07 18.69
N PHE A 15 -15.17 11.84 17.72
CA PHE A 15 -14.98 10.79 16.72
C PHE A 15 -14.01 11.31 15.65
N SER A 16 -12.75 10.88 15.72
CA SER A 16 -11.73 11.23 14.72
C SER A 16 -11.80 10.23 13.57
N ILE A 17 -12.18 10.70 12.38
CA ILE A 17 -12.16 9.90 11.15
C ILE A 17 -10.76 9.99 10.56
N PRO A 18 -10.01 8.87 10.48
CA PRO A 18 -8.70 8.89 9.85
C PRO A 18 -8.85 9.18 8.35
N VAL A 19 -7.99 10.06 7.82
CA VAL A 19 -7.95 10.37 6.38
C VAL A 19 -7.51 9.15 5.56
N PHE A 20 -6.75 8.25 6.17
CA PHE A 20 -6.23 7.05 5.53
C PHE A 20 -6.13 5.92 6.58
N ASP A 21 -6.90 4.86 6.43
CA ASP A 21 -6.82 3.64 7.25
C ASP A 21 -6.87 2.41 6.36
N VAL A 22 -5.74 1.71 6.27
CA VAL A 22 -5.58 0.48 5.47
C VAL A 22 -5.73 -0.80 6.28
N ARG A 23 -5.95 -0.68 7.60
CA ARG A 23 -6.08 -1.85 8.48
C ARG A 23 -7.24 -2.76 8.07
N PRO A 24 -8.43 -2.26 7.69
CA PRO A 24 -9.52 -3.13 7.24
C PRO A 24 -9.13 -4.00 6.04
N GLN A 25 -8.40 -3.43 5.08
CA GLN A 25 -7.92 -4.12 3.88
C GLN A 25 -6.87 -5.18 4.25
N TYR A 26 -5.93 -4.85 5.15
CA TYR A 26 -4.97 -5.82 5.68
C TYR A 26 -5.69 -6.98 6.39
N LEU A 27 -6.65 -6.68 7.27
CA LEU A 27 -7.37 -7.71 8.02
C LEU A 27 -8.18 -8.63 7.12
N ALA A 28 -8.75 -8.10 6.03
CA ALA A 28 -9.47 -8.90 5.04
C ALA A 28 -8.56 -9.86 4.27
N LEU A 29 -7.27 -9.52 4.10
CA LEU A 29 -6.29 -10.30 3.33
C LEU A 29 -5.26 -11.02 4.22
N LYS A 30 -5.44 -10.99 5.54
CA LYS A 30 -4.39 -11.33 6.51
C LYS A 30 -3.83 -12.74 6.30
N GLU A 31 -4.69 -13.73 6.12
CA GLU A 31 -4.26 -15.13 5.99
C GLU A 31 -3.43 -15.35 4.72
N GLU A 32 -3.85 -14.74 3.60
CA GLU A 32 -3.14 -14.82 2.32
C GLU A 32 -1.77 -14.11 2.38
N LEU A 33 -1.73 -12.93 2.99
CA LEU A 33 -0.51 -12.15 3.18
C LEU A 33 0.48 -12.88 4.11
N ASP A 34 0.01 -13.39 5.25
CA ASP A 34 0.84 -14.13 6.20
C ASP A 34 1.44 -15.38 5.54
N ALA A 35 0.66 -16.10 4.72
CA ALA A 35 1.16 -17.26 3.97
C ALA A 35 2.22 -16.88 2.93
N ALA A 36 2.02 -15.79 2.18
CA ALA A 36 3.00 -15.32 1.20
C ALA A 36 4.31 -14.86 1.86
N ILE A 37 4.21 -14.13 2.97
CA ILE A 37 5.38 -13.73 3.78
C ILE A 37 6.10 -14.97 4.33
N GLY A 38 5.34 -15.95 4.84
CA GLY A 38 5.88 -17.22 5.34
C GLY A 38 6.74 -17.95 4.31
N ARG A 39 6.27 -18.08 3.06
CA ARG A 39 7.05 -18.71 1.98
C ARG A 39 8.40 -18.01 1.76
N VAL A 40 8.44 -16.68 1.75
CA VAL A 40 9.68 -15.91 1.56
C VAL A 40 10.64 -16.13 2.74
N LEU A 41 10.11 -16.12 3.97
CA LEU A 41 10.92 -16.34 5.18
C LEU A 41 11.50 -17.76 5.23
N GLU A 42 10.71 -18.78 4.91
CA GLU A 42 11.15 -20.19 4.86
C GLU A 42 12.24 -20.42 3.82
N ARG A 43 12.17 -19.73 2.69
CA ARG A 43 13.17 -19.79 1.61
C ARG A 43 14.47 -19.05 1.96
N GLY A 44 14.41 -18.01 2.80
CA GLY A 44 15.56 -17.18 3.17
C GLY A 44 16.11 -16.32 2.02
N TRP A 45 15.38 -16.20 0.92
CA TRP A 45 15.78 -15.44 -0.27
C TRP A 45 14.93 -14.18 -0.43
N PHE A 46 15.49 -13.05 0.01
CA PHE A 46 14.71 -11.80 0.18
C PHE A 46 14.78 -10.82 -0.99
N ILE A 47 15.86 -10.84 -1.78
CA ILE A 47 16.11 -9.84 -2.83
C ILE A 47 16.06 -10.50 -4.20
N GLN A 48 15.24 -9.95 -5.10
CA GLN A 48 15.04 -10.45 -6.47
C GLN A 48 14.71 -11.96 -6.53
N GLY A 49 13.88 -12.43 -5.59
CA GLY A 49 13.40 -13.82 -5.56
C GLY A 49 12.19 -14.05 -6.45
N GLU A 50 11.63 -15.26 -6.39
CA GLU A 50 10.52 -15.71 -7.25
C GLU A 50 9.27 -14.80 -7.17
N GLU A 51 8.90 -14.34 -5.97
CA GLU A 51 7.73 -13.46 -5.79
C GLU A 51 7.94 -12.11 -6.51
N HIS A 52 9.20 -11.63 -6.63
CA HIS A 52 9.52 -10.41 -7.37
C HIS A 52 9.33 -10.59 -8.87
N ALA A 53 9.87 -11.68 -9.44
CA ALA A 53 9.74 -11.98 -10.87
C ALA A 53 8.29 -12.28 -11.27
N ALA A 54 7.53 -12.98 -10.42
CA ALA A 54 6.11 -13.21 -10.63
C ALA A 54 5.32 -11.89 -10.65
N PHE A 55 5.56 -11.02 -9.66
CA PHE A 55 4.92 -9.71 -9.59
C PHE A 55 5.23 -8.85 -10.82
N GLU A 56 6.48 -8.81 -11.28
CA GLU A 56 6.85 -8.05 -12.49
C GLU A 56 6.07 -8.51 -13.73
N ALA A 57 5.90 -9.83 -13.90
CA ALA A 57 5.16 -10.41 -15.02
C ALA A 57 3.65 -10.12 -14.91
N GLU A 58 3.07 -10.35 -13.73
CA GLU A 58 1.64 -10.12 -13.47
C GLU A 58 1.27 -8.64 -13.60
N PHE A 59 2.11 -7.75 -13.06
CA PHE A 59 1.87 -6.32 -13.11
C PHE A 59 2.05 -5.75 -14.52
N ALA A 60 3.03 -6.25 -15.29
CA ALA A 60 3.16 -5.90 -16.70
C ALA A 60 1.90 -6.29 -17.49
N ALA A 61 1.40 -7.51 -17.28
CA ALA A 61 0.17 -7.98 -17.91
C ALA A 61 -1.04 -7.13 -17.49
N PHE A 62 -1.18 -6.81 -16.20
CA PHE A 62 -2.23 -5.94 -15.68
C PHE A 62 -2.21 -4.54 -16.33
N CYS A 63 -1.03 -3.96 -16.51
CA CYS A 63 -0.86 -2.65 -17.16
C CYS A 63 -0.95 -2.70 -18.70
N GLY A 64 -1.02 -3.89 -19.32
CA GLY A 64 -0.94 -4.05 -20.76
C GLY A 64 0.43 -3.70 -21.35
N ALA A 65 1.49 -3.77 -20.54
CA ALA A 65 2.87 -3.50 -20.94
C ALA A 65 3.60 -4.79 -21.33
N ARG A 66 4.65 -4.67 -22.14
CA ARG A 66 5.50 -5.81 -22.52
C ARG A 66 6.41 -6.29 -21.38
N HIS A 67 6.82 -5.37 -20.53
CA HIS A 67 7.77 -5.60 -19.45
C HIS A 67 7.33 -4.84 -18.19
N GLY A 68 7.62 -5.42 -17.04
CA GLY A 68 7.53 -4.79 -15.73
C GLY A 68 8.91 -4.87 -15.07
N VAL A 69 9.33 -3.80 -14.42
CA VAL A 69 10.62 -3.76 -13.69
C VAL A 69 10.37 -3.18 -12.30
N GLY A 70 10.55 -4.00 -11.27
CA GLY A 70 10.40 -3.64 -9.88
C GLY A 70 11.58 -2.79 -9.40
N VAL A 71 11.28 -1.63 -8.81
CA VAL A 71 12.29 -0.72 -8.23
C VAL A 71 11.89 -0.31 -6.82
N ALA A 72 12.80 0.35 -6.11
CA ALA A 72 12.60 0.68 -4.69
C ALA A 72 11.49 1.72 -4.42
N SER A 73 11.22 2.62 -5.37
CA SER A 73 10.23 3.69 -5.21
C SER A 73 9.72 4.23 -6.55
N GLY A 74 8.59 4.97 -6.52
CA GLY A 74 8.09 5.67 -7.70
C GLY A 74 9.04 6.75 -8.23
N THR A 75 9.76 7.43 -7.34
CA THR A 75 10.78 8.42 -7.73
C THR A 75 11.93 7.75 -8.47
N ASP A 76 12.39 6.57 -8.01
CA ASP A 76 13.40 5.80 -8.72
C ASP A 76 12.90 5.31 -10.08
N ALA A 77 11.64 4.90 -10.18
CA ALA A 77 11.05 4.48 -11.45
C ALA A 77 11.14 5.59 -12.50
N ILE A 78 10.72 6.81 -12.13
CA ILE A 78 10.77 7.98 -13.02
C ILE A 78 12.22 8.32 -13.36
N ARG A 79 13.10 8.40 -12.36
CA ARG A 79 14.51 8.74 -12.56
C ARG A 79 15.20 7.75 -13.50
N ILE A 80 15.03 6.45 -13.28
CA ILE A 80 15.62 5.39 -14.12
C ILE A 80 15.05 5.45 -15.54
N ALA A 81 13.73 5.68 -15.68
CA ALA A 81 13.10 5.81 -17.00
C ALA A 81 13.65 7.00 -17.79
N LEU A 82 13.81 8.16 -17.15
CA LEU A 82 14.41 9.36 -17.76
C LEU A 82 15.87 9.13 -18.15
N GLN A 83 16.66 8.52 -17.25
CA GLN A 83 18.05 8.15 -17.54
C GLN A 83 18.16 7.18 -18.72
N ALA A 84 17.27 6.19 -18.80
CA ALA A 84 17.27 5.19 -19.88
C ALA A 84 17.02 5.79 -21.27
N ILE A 85 16.30 6.92 -21.35
CA ILE A 85 16.07 7.67 -22.60
C ILE A 85 17.05 8.83 -22.81
N GLY A 86 18.08 8.96 -21.97
CA GLY A 86 19.14 9.96 -22.11
C GLY A 86 18.80 11.36 -21.61
N VAL A 87 17.80 11.50 -20.73
CA VAL A 87 17.51 12.79 -20.09
C VAL A 87 18.54 13.04 -18.98
N GLU A 88 19.21 14.19 -19.09
CA GLU A 88 20.18 14.70 -18.12
C GLU A 88 19.54 15.79 -17.22
N PRO A 89 20.15 16.11 -16.06
CA PRO A 89 19.61 17.08 -15.09
C PRO A 89 19.38 18.51 -15.62
#